data_AF-A0A0C1Z6V9-F1
#
_entry.id   AF-A0A0C1Z6V9-F1
#
_cell.length_a   1.000
_cell.length_b   1.000
_cell.length_c   1.000
_cell.angle_alpha   90.00
_cell.angle_beta   90.00
_cell.angle_gamma   90.00
#
_symmetry.space_group_name_H-M   'P 1'
#
loop_
_entity.id
_entity.type
_entity.pdbx_description
1 polymer ?
#
loop_
_entity_poly.entity_id
_entity_poly.type
_entity_poly.pdbx_seq_one_letter_code
_entity_poly.pdbx_strand_id
1 'polypeptide(L)'
;MGKMVVTTLSAVAQADRQRILERTNEGRIEARLKGVTFGRKRNIVRKQLLALYEKGIGATKISRQLKIARSTVYKILKDSS
;
A
#
# COMPACT_ATOMS: atom_id res chain seq x y z
N MET A 1 44.20 -10.58 5.33
CA MET A 1 44.03 -9.72 4.14
C MET A 1 42.58 -9.68 3.64
N GLY A 2 41.93 -10.82 3.37
CA GLY A 2 40.56 -10.85 2.81
C GLY A 2 39.46 -10.17 3.64
N LYS A 3 39.53 -10.26 4.98
CA LYS A 3 38.55 -9.62 5.88
C LYS A 3 38.48 -8.09 5.70
N MET A 4 39.64 -7.43 5.51
CA MET A 4 39.68 -5.98 5.32
C MET A 4 39.06 -5.57 3.99
N VAL A 5 39.40 -6.28 2.91
CA VAL A 5 38.87 -6.02 1.57
C VAL A 5 37.34 -6.17 1.54
N VAL A 6 36.81 -7.24 2.14
CA VAL A 6 35.35 -7.46 2.22
C VAL A 6 34.66 -6.35 3.01
N THR A 7 35.23 -5.92 4.13
CA THR A 7 34.66 -4.84 4.95
C THR A 7 34.63 -3.52 4.20
N THR A 8 35.72 -3.13 3.52
CA THR A 8 35.79 -1.88 2.77
C THR A 8 34.80 -1.87 1.61
N LEU A 9 34.71 -2.96 0.84
CA LEU A 9 33.74 -3.07 -0.26
C LEU A 9 32.30 -3.05 0.26
N SER A 10 32.03 -3.70 1.40
CA SER A 10 30.71 -3.68 2.03
C SER A 10 30.32 -2.28 2.51
N ALA A 11 31.26 -1.53 3.08
CA ALA A 11 31.03 -0.16 3.54
C ALA A 11 30.71 0.78 2.38
N VAL A 12 31.44 0.67 1.26
CA VAL A 12 31.15 1.45 0.04
C VAL A 12 29.78 1.11 -0.51
N ALA A 13 29.45 -0.19 -0.64
CA ALA A 13 28.14 -0.63 -1.11
C ALA A 13 26.99 -0.13 -0.22
N GLN A 14 27.21 -0.10 1.10
CA GLN A 14 26.23 0.44 2.05
C GLN A 14 26.04 1.95 1.88
N ALA A 15 27.13 2.71 1.70
CA ALA A 15 27.06 4.16 1.46
C ALA A 15 26.30 4.48 0.16
N ASP A 16 26.56 3.74 -0.91
CA ASP A 16 25.84 3.94 -2.18
C ASP A 16 24.36 3.58 -2.08
N ARG A 17 24.01 2.49 -1.39
CA ARG A 17 22.61 2.12 -1.11
C ARG A 17 21.89 3.21 -0.33
N GLN A 18 22.56 3.77 0.68
CA GLN A 18 22.02 4.84 1.49
C GLN A 18 21.74 6.11 0.65
N ARG A 19 22.69 6.50 -0.21
CA ARG A 19 22.52 7.63 -1.14
C ARG A 19 21.32 7.44 -2.08
N ILE A 20 21.08 6.23 -2.58
CA ILE A 20 19.91 5.93 -3.43
C ILE A 20 18.61 6.06 -2.62
N LEU A 21 18.59 5.56 -1.38
CA LEU A 21 17.41 5.65 -0.51
C LEU A 21 17.09 7.09 -0.13
N GLU A 22 18.08 7.92 0.17
CA GLU A 22 17.91 9.35 0.45
C GLU A 22 17.23 10.06 -0.72
N ARG A 23 17.80 9.94 -1.92
CA ARG A 23 17.26 10.58 -3.14
C ARG A 23 15.85 10.09 -3.48
N THR A 24 15.59 8.80 -3.32
CA THR A 24 14.24 8.25 -3.60
C THR A 24 13.21 8.69 -2.56
N ASN A 25 13.63 8.88 -1.30
CA ASN A 25 12.76 9.42 -0.25
C ASN A 25 12.46 10.91 -0.46
N GLU A 26 13.46 11.71 -0.83
CA GLU A 26 13.27 13.12 -1.21
C GLU A 26 12.23 13.24 -2.34
N GLY A 27 12.43 12.49 -3.43
CA GLY A 27 11.47 12.46 -4.53
C GLY A 27 10.08 11.94 -4.13
N ARG A 28 10.01 10.98 -3.20
CA ARG A 28 8.72 10.50 -2.65
C ARG A 28 8.00 11.58 -1.86
N ILE A 29 8.71 12.38 -1.06
CA ILE A 29 8.14 13.49 -0.29
C ILE A 29 7.61 14.54 -1.25
N GLU A 30 8.38 14.95 -2.25
CA GLU A 30 7.93 15.90 -3.27
C GLU A 30 6.69 15.40 -4.03
N ALA A 31 6.69 14.14 -4.45
CA ALA A 31 5.54 13.54 -5.15
C ALA A 31 4.29 13.53 -4.25
N ARG A 32 4.44 13.24 -2.95
CA ARG A 32 3.33 13.31 -1.99
C ARG A 32 2.81 14.75 -1.85
N LEU A 33 3.69 15.75 -1.81
CA LEU A 33 3.32 17.17 -1.79
C LEU A 33 2.59 17.59 -3.07
N LYS A 34 2.99 17.05 -4.23
CA LYS A 34 2.29 17.22 -5.52
C LYS A 34 0.95 16.48 -5.60
N GLY A 35 0.52 15.80 -4.53
CA GLY A 35 -0.76 15.10 -4.47
C GLY A 35 -0.76 13.70 -5.08
N VAL A 36 0.42 13.13 -5.40
CA VAL A 36 0.50 11.75 -5.90
C VAL A 36 0.04 10.78 -4.81
N THR A 37 -1.03 10.04 -5.08
CA THR A 37 -1.54 9.02 -4.17
C THR A 37 -0.71 7.74 -4.28
N PHE A 38 -0.02 7.38 -3.20
CA PHE A 38 0.78 6.17 -3.12
C PHE A 38 -0.04 4.94 -2.71
N GLY A 39 0.52 3.75 -2.94
CA GLY A 39 -0.07 2.47 -2.58
C GLY A 39 -1.02 1.92 -3.66
N ARG A 40 -1.66 0.79 -3.35
CA ARG A 40 -2.59 0.14 -4.30
C ARG A 40 -3.80 1.03 -4.53
N LYS A 41 -4.11 1.33 -5.80
CA LYS A 41 -5.32 2.06 -6.18
C LYS A 41 -6.56 1.35 -5.65
N ARG A 42 -7.45 2.09 -4.99
CA ARG A 42 -8.72 1.58 -4.49
C ARG A 42 -9.63 1.24 -5.68
N ASN A 43 -10.27 0.06 -5.64
CA ASN A 43 -11.17 -0.38 -6.70
C ASN A 43 -12.61 0.16 -6.49
N ILE A 44 -13.35 0.32 -7.58
CA ILE A 44 -14.73 0.84 -7.69
C ILE A 44 -15.74 0.04 -6.84
N VAL A 45 -15.41 -1.21 -6.49
CA VAL A 45 -16.20 -2.14 -5.67
C VAL A 45 -16.69 -1.52 -4.34
N ARG A 46 -15.99 -0.53 -3.78
CA ARG A 46 -16.41 0.15 -2.53
C ARG A 46 -17.77 0.83 -2.64
N LYS A 47 -18.04 1.55 -3.73
CA LYS A 47 -19.33 2.25 -3.91
C LYS A 47 -20.49 1.27 -4.05
N GLN A 48 -20.28 0.23 -4.85
CA GLN A 48 -21.27 -0.85 -5.03
C GLN A 48 -21.54 -1.59 -3.72
N LEU A 49 -20.50 -1.85 -2.94
CA LEU A 49 -20.63 -2.48 -1.63
C LEU A 49 -21.48 -1.66 -0.67
N LEU A 50 -21.21 -0.35 -0.55
CA LEU A 50 -21.96 0.54 0.34
C LEU A 50 -23.44 0.61 -0.07
N ALA A 51 -23.72 0.74 -1.38
CA ALA A 51 -25.09 0.75 -1.89
C ALA A 51 -25.83 -0.59 -1.64
N LEU A 52 -25.13 -1.74 -1.67
CA LEU A 52 -25.73 -3.03 -1.33
C LEU A 52 -25.95 -3.18 0.18
N TYR A 53 -25.07 -2.61 0.99
CA TYR A 53 -25.19 -2.62 2.45
C TYR A 53 -26.35 -1.73 2.94
N GLU A 54 -26.53 -0.54 2.36
CA GLU A 54 -27.67 0.36 2.63
C GLU A 54 -29.01 -0.29 2.28
N LYS A 55 -29.05 -1.19 1.30
CA LYS A 55 -30.21 -2.03 0.96
C LYS A 55 -30.47 -3.16 1.96
N GLY A 56 -29.72 -3.26 3.05
CA GLY A 56 -29.86 -4.29 4.09
C GLY A 56 -29.27 -5.66 3.71
N ILE A 57 -28.46 -5.76 2.66
CA ILE A 57 -27.88 -7.04 2.24
C ILE A 57 -26.74 -7.43 3.20
N GLY A 58 -26.81 -8.64 3.74
CA GLY A 58 -25.79 -9.17 4.65
C GLY A 58 -24.40 -9.34 4.00
N ALA A 59 -23.34 -9.14 4.80
CA ALA A 59 -21.95 -9.14 4.36
C ALA A 59 -21.51 -10.40 3.56
N THR A 60 -22.05 -11.58 3.90
CA THR A 60 -21.75 -12.83 3.20
C THR A 60 -22.29 -12.85 1.77
N LYS A 61 -23.50 -12.32 1.56
CA LYS A 61 -24.11 -12.24 0.22
C LYS A 61 -23.36 -11.21 -0.64
N ILE A 62 -23.02 -10.06 -0.07
CA ILE A 62 -22.20 -9.03 -0.72
C ILE A 62 -20.84 -9.58 -1.16
N SER A 63 -20.16 -10.32 -0.27
CA SER A 63 -18.87 -10.95 -0.55
C SER A 63 -18.94 -11.90 -1.76
N ARG A 64 -19.98 -12.74 -1.84
CA ARG A 64 -20.19 -13.65 -2.97
C ARG A 64 -20.52 -12.91 -4.26
N GLN A 65 -21.41 -11.92 -4.20
CA GLN A 65 -21.86 -11.15 -5.36
C GLN A 65 -20.73 -10.33 -5.99
N LEU A 66 -19.91 -9.67 -5.16
CA LEU A 66 -18.79 -8.84 -5.59
C LEU A 66 -17.47 -9.61 -5.75
N LYS A 67 -17.47 -10.93 -5.49
CA LYS A 67 -16.29 -11.81 -5.53
C LYS A 67 -15.09 -11.27 -4.73
N ILE A 68 -15.37 -10.76 -3.54
CA ILE A 68 -14.36 -10.23 -2.60
C ILE A 68 -14.36 -11.02 -1.30
N ALA A 69 -13.21 -11.06 -0.62
CA ALA A 69 -13.12 -11.70 0.69
C ALA A 69 -14.05 -11.02 1.71
N ARG A 70 -14.69 -11.81 2.57
CA ARG A 70 -15.59 -11.31 3.62
C ARG A 70 -14.89 -10.34 4.59
N SER A 71 -13.59 -10.51 4.82
CA SER A 71 -12.74 -9.58 5.58
C SER A 71 -12.65 -8.20 4.92
N THR A 72 -12.63 -8.14 3.58
CA THR A 72 -12.60 -6.88 2.82
C THR A 72 -13.93 -6.13 2.96
N VAL A 73 -15.06 -6.84 3.05
CA VAL A 73 -16.38 -6.24 3.30
C VAL A 73 -16.39 -5.51 4.64
N TYR A 74 -16.06 -6.19 5.73
CA TYR A 74 -16.03 -5.57 7.06
C TYR A 74 -14.98 -4.46 7.17
N LYS A 75 -13.83 -4.61 6.52
CA LYS A 75 -12.81 -3.56 6.47
C LYS A 75 -13.34 -2.29 5.80
N ILE A 76 -14.07 -2.41 4.69
CA ILE A 76 -14.66 -1.26 3.99
C ILE A 76 -15.76 -0.62 4.85
N LEU A 77 -16.60 -1.42 5.51
CA LEU A 77 -17.65 -0.90 6.38
C LEU A 77 -17.05 -0.14 7.58
N LYS A 78 -16.00 -0.68 8.20
CA LYS A 78 -15.27 -0.01 9.28
C LYS A 78 -14.55 1.27 8.83
N ASP A 79 -13.95 1.27 7.64
CA ASP A 79 -13.30 2.45 7.05
C ASP A 79 -14.32 3.57 6.69
N SER A 80 -15.62 3.23 6.59
CA SER A 80 -16.68 4.16 6.16
C SER A 80 -17.60 4.62 7.31
N SER A 81 -17.44 4.05 8.51
CA SER A 81 -18.04 4.54 9.76
C SER A 81 -17.13 5.60 10.36
#